data_AF-A0AAW4PGB8-F1
#
_entry.id   AF-A0AAW4PGB8-F1
#
_cell.length_a   1.000
_cell.length_b   1.000
_cell.length_c   1.000
_cell.angle_alpha   90.00
_cell.angle_beta   90.00
_cell.angle_gamma   90.00
#
_symmetry.space_group_name_H-M   'P 1'
#
loop_
_entity.id
_entity.type
_entity.pdbx_description
1 polymer ?
#
loop_
_entity_poly.entity_id
_entity_poly.type
_entity_poly.pdbx_seq_one_letter_code
_entity_poly.pdbx_strand_id
1 'polypeptide(L)'
;MMLKTDYQRSGAGKLLKYIRRDREQDASRTKVPLRDRIGRELDEKHIEQFIEKSEKFGFQRHLIVSPDPEAKITPEEISSHTRDFMREEFGDQPTTDYVYATHTDTEIPHAHIAATGHEPELTMDVEDVNRLRDSAKDIFKEPERLKERAADKHAEQAVESAHDDAGQTQSQKDKLVEATQIESGPERDFDVGGY
;
A
#
# COMPACT_ATOMS: atom_id res chain seq x y z
N MET A 1 4.29 -3.46 5.82
CA MET A 1 3.29 -4.53 6.01
C MET A 1 2.63 -4.40 7.36
N MET A 2 1.32 -4.20 7.35
CA MET A 2 0.47 -4.24 8.53
C MET A 2 -0.41 -5.49 8.48
N LEU A 3 -0.28 -6.33 9.49
CA LEU A 3 -1.21 -7.43 9.78
C LEU A 3 -1.90 -7.13 11.10
N LYS A 4 -3.23 -6.95 11.04
CA LYS A 4 -4.11 -6.87 12.21
C LYS A 4 -4.96 -8.12 12.27
N THR A 5 -5.22 -8.60 13.48
CA THR A 5 -6.07 -9.76 13.66
C THR A 5 -6.77 -9.73 14.99
N ASP A 6 -8.00 -10.22 15.01
CA ASP A 6 -8.82 -10.44 16.17
C ASP A 6 -9.58 -11.77 16.01
N TYR A 7 -10.05 -12.31 17.14
CA TYR A 7 -10.85 -13.52 17.16
C TYR A 7 -12.16 -13.26 17.91
N GLN A 8 -13.18 -14.02 17.56
CA GLN A 8 -14.47 -13.96 18.24
C GLN A 8 -15.04 -15.38 18.41
N ARG A 9 -15.53 -15.67 19.62
CA ARG A 9 -16.28 -16.90 19.93
C ARG A 9 -17.75 -16.76 19.47
N SER A 10 -17.95 -16.61 18.16
CA SER A 10 -19.26 -16.52 17.52
C SER A 10 -19.16 -16.89 16.05
N GLY A 11 -20.31 -17.07 15.38
CA GLY A 11 -20.36 -17.19 13.92
C GLY A 11 -19.93 -15.91 13.19
N ALA A 12 -19.53 -16.06 11.93
CA ALA A 12 -18.95 -15.01 11.10
C ALA A 12 -19.97 -14.07 10.44
N GLY A 13 -21.28 -14.28 10.62
CA GLY A 13 -22.32 -13.53 9.90
C GLY A 13 -22.23 -12.00 10.09
N LYS A 14 -21.90 -11.50 11.28
CA LYS A 14 -21.67 -10.06 11.51
C LYS A 14 -20.38 -9.57 10.84
N LEU A 15 -19.33 -10.38 10.90
CA LEU A 15 -18.06 -10.06 10.26
C LEU A 15 -18.22 -9.98 8.74
N LEU A 16 -18.87 -10.94 8.10
CA LEU A 16 -19.08 -10.91 6.65
C LEU A 16 -19.93 -9.71 6.22
N LYS A 17 -20.93 -9.32 7.02
CA LYS A 17 -21.68 -8.07 6.75
C LYS A 17 -20.78 -6.84 6.79
N TYR A 18 -19.83 -6.80 7.73
CA TYR A 18 -18.85 -5.72 7.82
C TYR A 18 -17.86 -5.75 6.64
N ILE A 19 -17.28 -6.91 6.32
CA ILE A 19 -16.32 -7.09 5.23
C ILE A 19 -16.95 -6.77 3.86
N ARG A 20 -18.25 -7.00 3.68
CA ARG A 20 -18.93 -6.71 2.41
C ARG A 20 -19.38 -5.25 2.26
N ARG A 21 -19.23 -4.43 3.30
CA ARG A 21 -19.61 -3.03 3.27
C ARG A 21 -18.53 -2.23 2.56
N ASP A 22 -18.94 -1.48 1.55
CA ASP A 22 -18.12 -0.45 0.90
C ASP A 22 -18.45 0.90 1.56
N ARG A 23 -17.47 1.59 2.16
CA ARG A 23 -17.73 2.87 2.84
C ARG A 23 -17.97 4.02 1.87
N GLU A 24 -17.30 4.05 0.73
CA GLU A 24 -17.46 5.11 -0.28
C GLU A 24 -18.79 4.96 -1.02
N GLN A 25 -19.25 3.72 -1.16
CA GLN A 25 -20.48 3.38 -1.85
C GLN A 25 -21.64 3.05 -0.93
N ASP A 26 -21.65 3.38 0.36
CA ASP A 26 -22.75 3.01 1.28
C ASP A 26 -24.15 3.54 0.82
N ALA A 27 -24.19 4.48 -0.12
CA ALA A 27 -25.39 4.96 -0.84
C ALA A 27 -25.76 4.13 -2.10
N SER A 28 -24.80 3.44 -2.69
CA SER A 28 -24.90 2.50 -3.82
C SER A 28 -24.96 1.08 -3.23
N ARG A 29 -26.00 0.30 -3.47
CA ARG A 29 -26.16 -1.06 -2.86
C ARG A 29 -25.07 -2.09 -3.27
N THR A 30 -23.98 -1.65 -3.88
CA THR A 30 -22.86 -2.46 -4.35
C THR A 30 -22.05 -2.92 -3.16
N LYS A 31 -22.08 -4.23 -2.90
CA LYS A 31 -21.30 -4.87 -1.84
C LYS A 31 -19.92 -5.23 -2.39
N VAL A 32 -18.89 -5.16 -1.55
CA VAL A 32 -17.57 -5.68 -1.91
C VAL A 32 -17.69 -7.22 -2.08
N PRO A 33 -17.25 -7.78 -3.23
CA PRO A 33 -17.37 -9.21 -3.49
C PRO A 33 -16.47 -10.04 -2.57
N LEU A 34 -17.06 -11.04 -1.91
CA LEU A 34 -16.33 -12.05 -1.16
C LEU A 34 -15.79 -13.12 -2.12
N ARG A 35 -14.56 -13.57 -1.88
CA ARG A 35 -13.90 -14.62 -2.63
C ARG A 35 -13.56 -15.81 -1.75
N ASP A 36 -13.63 -17.00 -2.32
CA ASP A 36 -13.25 -18.26 -1.66
C ASP A 36 -11.73 -18.52 -1.73
N ARG A 37 -11.30 -19.63 -1.14
CA ARG A 37 -9.90 -20.09 -1.12
C ARG A 37 -9.23 -20.24 -2.51
N ILE A 38 -10.00 -20.41 -3.58
CA ILE A 38 -9.46 -20.48 -4.95
C ILE A 38 -9.61 -19.15 -5.71
N GLY A 39 -10.16 -18.13 -5.06
CA GLY A 39 -10.33 -16.77 -5.59
C GLY A 39 -11.61 -16.57 -6.40
N ARG A 40 -12.56 -17.51 -6.34
CA ARG A 40 -13.87 -17.34 -6.99
C ARG A 40 -14.76 -16.45 -6.14
N GLU A 41 -15.48 -15.56 -6.79
CA GLU A 41 -16.52 -14.78 -6.14
C GLU A 41 -17.65 -15.68 -5.63
N LEU A 42 -18.11 -15.42 -4.41
CA LEU A 42 -19.17 -16.17 -3.76
C LEU A 42 -20.54 -15.54 -4.02
N ASP A 43 -21.50 -16.37 -4.40
CA ASP A 43 -22.92 -16.00 -4.36
C ASP A 43 -23.46 -16.04 -2.91
N GLU A 44 -24.68 -15.52 -2.71
CA GLU A 44 -25.29 -15.46 -1.38
C GLU A 44 -25.49 -16.85 -0.75
N LYS A 45 -25.73 -17.90 -1.55
CA LYS A 45 -25.90 -19.27 -1.04
C LYS A 45 -24.61 -19.82 -0.44
N HIS A 46 -23.48 -19.62 -1.12
CA HIS A 46 -22.18 -20.04 -0.60
C HIS A 46 -21.75 -19.20 0.61
N ILE A 47 -22.14 -17.92 0.66
CA ILE A 47 -21.94 -17.08 1.85
C ILE A 47 -22.74 -17.61 3.04
N GLU A 48 -24.02 -17.96 2.85
CA GLU A 48 -24.85 -18.57 3.89
C GLU A 48 -24.25 -19.89 4.40
N GLN A 49 -23.76 -20.75 3.50
CA GLN A 49 -23.08 -22.00 3.89
C GLN A 49 -21.83 -21.75 4.74
N PHE A 50 -21.04 -20.72 4.41
CA PHE A 50 -19.90 -20.34 5.22
C PHE A 50 -20.33 -19.84 6.61
N ILE A 51 -21.41 -19.05 6.68
CA ILE A 51 -21.97 -18.58 7.96
C ILE A 51 -22.43 -19.76 8.81
N GLU A 52 -23.23 -20.68 8.26
CA GLU A 52 -23.69 -21.88 8.97
C GLU A 52 -22.52 -22.72 9.48
N LYS A 53 -21.49 -22.93 8.65
CA LYS A 53 -20.26 -23.61 9.04
C LYS A 53 -19.57 -22.91 10.20
N SER A 54 -19.48 -21.58 10.16
CA SER A 54 -18.87 -20.80 11.23
C SER A 54 -19.65 -20.81 12.53
N GLU A 55 -20.98 -20.84 12.46
CA GLU A 55 -21.84 -20.98 13.63
C GLU A 55 -21.70 -22.36 14.28
N LYS A 56 -21.54 -23.41 13.46
CA LYS A 56 -21.28 -24.77 13.95
C LYS A 56 -19.97 -24.87 14.72
N PHE A 57 -18.92 -24.21 14.25
CA PHE A 57 -17.65 -24.17 15.00
C PHE A 57 -17.71 -23.22 16.19
N GLY A 58 -18.55 -22.19 16.14
CA GLY A 58 -18.68 -21.18 17.20
C GLY A 58 -17.43 -20.30 17.35
N PHE A 59 -16.55 -20.29 16.35
CA PHE A 59 -15.29 -19.58 16.37
C PHE A 59 -14.97 -18.99 15.00
N GLN A 60 -14.52 -17.74 15.01
CA GLN A 60 -14.00 -17.08 13.83
C GLN A 60 -12.73 -16.27 14.14
N ARG A 61 -11.94 -16.07 13.08
CA ARG A 61 -10.78 -15.17 13.08
C ARG A 61 -10.96 -14.14 11.97
N HIS A 62 -10.75 -12.88 12.30
CA HIS A 62 -10.63 -11.81 11.32
C HIS A 62 -9.15 -11.45 11.17
N LEU A 63 -8.67 -11.41 9.93
CA LEU A 63 -7.37 -10.86 9.58
C LEU A 63 -7.54 -9.69 8.61
N ILE A 64 -6.72 -8.66 8.78
CA ILE A 64 -6.58 -7.55 7.85
C ILE A 64 -5.13 -7.50 7.39
N VAL A 65 -4.92 -7.67 6.09
CA VAL A 65 -3.61 -7.55 5.45
C VAL A 65 -3.58 -6.24 4.68
N SER A 66 -2.65 -5.36 5.03
CA SER A 66 -2.46 -4.06 4.39
C SER A 66 -0.98 -3.90 4.05
N PRO A 67 -0.62 -3.89 2.76
CA PRO A 67 0.77 -3.69 2.34
C PRO A 67 1.25 -2.28 2.66
N ASP A 68 2.57 -2.08 2.64
CA ASP A 68 3.15 -0.75 2.71
C ASP A 68 2.69 0.12 1.52
N PRO A 69 2.23 1.37 1.74
CA PRO A 69 1.78 2.25 0.66
C PRO A 69 2.86 2.55 -0.38
N GLU A 70 4.13 2.60 0.05
CA GLU A 70 5.25 2.87 -0.84
C GLU A 70 5.58 1.68 -1.75
N ALA A 71 5.12 0.48 -1.42
CA ALA A 71 5.32 -0.72 -2.24
C ALA A 71 4.44 -0.75 -3.51
N LYS A 72 3.48 0.20 -3.66
CA LYS A 72 2.64 0.40 -4.85
C LYS A 72 1.95 -0.88 -5.36
N ILE A 73 1.40 -1.68 -4.46
CA ILE A 73 0.77 -2.95 -4.79
C ILE A 73 -0.67 -2.71 -5.24
N THR A 74 -1.08 -3.30 -6.38
CA THR A 74 -2.44 -3.09 -6.90
C THR A 74 -3.49 -3.92 -6.15
N PRO A 75 -4.79 -3.57 -6.23
CA PRO A 75 -5.85 -4.37 -5.61
C PRO A 75 -5.90 -5.83 -6.08
N GLU A 76 -5.60 -6.09 -7.35
CA GLU A 76 -5.54 -7.43 -7.93
C GLU A 76 -4.37 -8.23 -7.36
N GLU A 77 -3.21 -7.59 -7.20
CA GLU A 77 -2.05 -8.19 -6.54
C GLU A 77 -2.35 -8.47 -5.06
N ILE A 78 -3.00 -7.55 -4.35
CA ILE A 78 -3.45 -7.78 -2.97
C ILE A 78 -4.38 -8.99 -2.90
N SER A 79 -5.33 -9.12 -3.82
CA SER A 79 -6.23 -10.27 -3.89
C SER A 79 -5.46 -11.58 -4.11
N SER A 80 -4.50 -11.60 -5.04
CA SER A 80 -3.71 -12.80 -5.32
C SER A 80 -2.79 -13.16 -4.16
N HIS A 81 -2.02 -12.19 -3.65
CA HIS A 81 -1.09 -12.41 -2.53
C HIS A 81 -1.84 -12.79 -1.24
N THR A 82 -3.03 -12.22 -0.99
CA THR A 82 -3.88 -12.63 0.13
C THR A 82 -4.27 -14.10 0.02
N ARG A 83 -4.65 -14.56 -1.18
CA ARG A 83 -4.97 -15.97 -1.41
C ARG A 83 -3.75 -16.87 -1.20
N ASP A 84 -2.59 -16.45 -1.70
CA ASP A 84 -1.34 -17.22 -1.56
C ASP A 84 -0.91 -17.31 -0.10
N PHE A 85 -0.95 -16.19 0.63
CA PHE A 85 -0.74 -16.11 2.07
C PHE A 85 -1.67 -17.03 2.85
N MET A 86 -2.98 -16.93 2.63
CA MET A 86 -3.93 -17.77 3.35
C MET A 86 -3.81 -19.26 3.00
N ARG A 87 -3.41 -19.59 1.77
CA ARG A 87 -3.16 -20.97 1.37
C ARG A 87 -1.92 -21.54 2.06
N GLU A 88 -0.84 -20.76 2.18
CA GLU A 88 0.37 -21.21 2.87
C GLU A 88 0.13 -21.41 4.37
N GLU A 89 -0.62 -20.51 5.00
CA GLU A 89 -0.82 -20.54 6.46
C GLU A 89 -1.91 -21.53 6.90
N PHE A 90 -2.97 -21.69 6.11
CA PHE A 90 -4.15 -22.47 6.51
C PHE A 90 -4.56 -23.55 5.50
N GLY A 91 -3.86 -23.71 4.38
CA GLY A 91 -4.25 -24.63 3.31
C GLY A 91 -4.27 -26.10 3.75
N ASP A 92 -3.39 -26.47 4.67
CA ASP A 92 -3.27 -27.84 5.19
C ASP A 92 -4.11 -28.10 6.44
N GLN A 93 -4.77 -27.08 6.98
CA GLN A 93 -5.60 -27.22 8.17
C GLN A 93 -6.92 -27.93 7.83
N PRO A 94 -7.26 -29.03 8.52
CA PRO A 94 -8.32 -29.94 8.08
C PRO A 94 -9.71 -29.34 8.18
N THR A 95 -9.94 -28.41 9.10
CA THR A 95 -11.27 -27.81 9.30
C THR A 95 -11.36 -26.35 8.90
N THR A 96 -10.21 -25.70 8.72
CA THR A 96 -10.15 -24.29 8.38
C THR A 96 -10.69 -24.00 6.98
N ASP A 97 -11.49 -22.94 6.94
CA ASP A 97 -12.01 -22.33 5.74
C ASP A 97 -11.87 -20.83 5.86
N TYR A 98 -11.77 -20.14 4.73
CA TYR A 98 -11.69 -18.70 4.72
C TYR A 98 -12.33 -18.10 3.49
N VAL A 99 -12.81 -16.87 3.68
CA VAL A 99 -13.26 -15.99 2.62
C VAL A 99 -12.58 -14.64 2.79
N TYR A 100 -12.37 -13.93 1.70
CA TYR A 100 -11.69 -12.65 1.74
C TYR A 100 -12.30 -11.64 0.77
N ALA A 101 -12.08 -10.36 1.04
CA ALA A 101 -12.45 -9.25 0.16
C ALA A 101 -11.34 -8.20 0.16
N THR A 102 -11.05 -7.63 -1.01
CA THR A 102 -10.13 -6.51 -1.17
C THR A 102 -10.91 -5.21 -1.18
N HIS A 103 -10.52 -4.28 -0.31
CA HIS A 103 -11.09 -2.96 -0.13
C HIS A 103 -10.18 -1.91 -0.74
N THR A 104 -10.78 -0.94 -1.43
CA THR A 104 -10.09 0.19 -2.07
C THR A 104 -10.68 1.54 -1.66
N ASP A 105 -11.57 1.53 -0.67
CA ASP A 105 -12.33 2.67 -0.14
C ASP A 105 -11.55 3.47 0.92
N THR A 106 -10.24 3.25 0.99
CA THR A 106 -9.31 3.94 1.88
C THR A 106 -8.03 4.26 1.13
N GLU A 107 -7.20 5.16 1.67
CA GLU A 107 -5.93 5.56 1.05
C GLU A 107 -5.00 4.38 0.72
N ILE A 108 -5.08 3.31 1.52
CA ILE A 108 -4.24 2.12 1.37
C ILE A 108 -5.16 0.93 1.09
N PRO A 109 -5.20 0.41 -0.15
CA PRO A 109 -5.91 -0.81 -0.44
C PRO A 109 -5.49 -1.95 0.50
N HIS A 110 -6.45 -2.72 0.99
CA HIS A 110 -6.20 -3.77 1.97
C HIS A 110 -7.20 -4.91 1.82
N ALA A 111 -6.85 -6.09 2.33
CA ALA A 111 -7.73 -7.25 2.32
C ALA A 111 -8.27 -7.55 3.71
N HIS A 112 -9.58 -7.78 3.80
CA HIS A 112 -10.23 -8.36 4.95
C HIS A 112 -10.44 -9.87 4.73
N ILE A 113 -10.14 -10.68 5.74
CA ILE A 113 -10.26 -12.13 5.69
C ILE A 113 -11.07 -12.61 6.88
N ALA A 114 -12.11 -13.40 6.63
CA ALA A 114 -12.81 -14.15 7.67
C ALA A 114 -12.43 -15.62 7.56
N ALA A 115 -11.85 -16.18 8.61
CA ALA A 115 -11.54 -17.60 8.73
C ALA A 115 -12.41 -18.27 9.80
N THR A 116 -12.78 -19.52 9.56
CA THR A 116 -13.54 -20.36 10.50
C THR A 116 -13.04 -21.80 10.47
N GLY A 117 -13.18 -22.51 11.59
CA GLY A 117 -12.58 -23.82 11.82
C GLY A 117 -12.57 -24.12 13.32
N HIS A 118 -11.95 -25.23 13.71
CA HIS A 118 -11.75 -25.52 15.12
C HIS A 118 -10.83 -24.49 15.78
N GLU A 119 -11.15 -24.12 17.02
CA GLU A 119 -10.44 -23.09 17.78
C GLU A 119 -8.91 -23.28 17.81
N PRO A 120 -8.34 -24.49 18.02
CA PRO A 120 -6.89 -24.67 18.01
C PRO A 120 -6.20 -24.34 16.67
N GLU A 121 -6.91 -24.47 15.54
CA GLU A 121 -6.36 -24.14 14.21
C GLU A 121 -6.32 -22.62 13.96
N LEU A 122 -7.11 -21.85 14.70
CA LEU A 122 -7.28 -20.40 14.49
C LEU A 122 -6.80 -19.55 15.69
N THR A 123 -6.47 -20.20 16.80
CA THR A 123 -5.83 -19.55 17.95
C THR A 123 -4.42 -19.18 17.56
N MET A 124 -4.00 -17.98 17.96
CA MET A 124 -2.67 -17.48 17.67
C MET A 124 -2.19 -16.73 18.89
N ASP A 125 -0.95 -16.97 19.27
CA ASP A 125 -0.24 -16.12 20.20
C ASP A 125 0.52 -14.98 19.49
N VAL A 126 1.35 -14.26 20.23
CA VAL A 126 2.12 -13.13 19.69
C VAL A 126 3.19 -13.60 18.69
N GLU A 127 3.78 -14.78 18.92
CA GLU A 127 4.80 -15.35 18.04
C GLU A 127 4.18 -15.77 16.71
N ASP A 128 3.01 -16.40 16.74
CA ASP A 128 2.21 -16.71 15.56
C ASP A 128 1.88 -15.45 14.76
N VAL A 129 1.42 -14.39 15.41
CA VAL A 129 1.10 -13.12 14.72
C VAL A 129 2.34 -12.48 14.10
N ASN A 130 3.50 -12.58 14.74
CA ASN A 130 4.74 -12.08 14.17
C ASN A 130 5.20 -12.91 12.97
N ARG A 131 5.14 -14.26 13.07
CA ARG A 131 5.40 -15.17 11.95
C ARG A 131 4.52 -14.86 10.75
N LEU A 132 3.21 -14.69 10.97
CA LEU A 132 2.26 -14.33 9.92
C LEU A 132 2.59 -12.98 9.26
N ARG A 133 3.02 -12.00 10.06
CA ARG A 133 3.39 -10.68 9.52
C ARG A 133 4.63 -10.78 8.64
N ASP A 134 5.61 -11.61 9.00
CA ASP A 134 6.83 -11.78 8.22
C ASP A 134 6.56 -12.61 6.95
N SER A 135 5.80 -13.70 7.04
CA SER A 135 5.29 -14.45 5.88
C SER A 135 4.53 -13.55 4.89
N ALA A 136 3.65 -12.69 5.39
CA ALA A 136 2.96 -11.71 4.54
C ALA A 136 3.93 -10.73 3.85
N LYS A 137 4.99 -10.25 4.51
CA LYS A 137 5.98 -9.37 3.86
C LYS A 137 6.67 -10.07 2.69
N ASP A 138 7.05 -11.32 2.89
CA ASP A 138 7.78 -12.11 1.90
C ASP A 138 6.91 -12.41 0.68
N ILE A 139 5.65 -12.83 0.90
CA ILE A 139 4.70 -13.11 -0.19
C ILE A 139 4.39 -11.84 -1.01
N PHE A 140 4.26 -10.70 -0.34
CA PHE A 140 4.03 -9.42 -1.00
C PHE A 140 5.31 -8.82 -1.61
N LYS A 141 6.48 -9.44 -1.40
CA LYS A 141 7.81 -8.97 -1.83
C LYS A 141 8.08 -7.52 -1.41
N GLU A 142 7.60 -7.18 -0.22
CA GLU A 142 7.63 -5.81 0.26
C GLU A 142 9.07 -5.28 0.42
N PRO A 143 10.02 -6.05 0.99
CA PRO A 143 11.40 -5.59 1.12
C PRO A 143 12.08 -5.29 -0.22
N GLU A 144 11.86 -6.09 -1.25
CA GLU A 144 12.42 -5.88 -2.59
C GLU A 144 11.83 -4.62 -3.22
N ARG A 145 10.51 -4.48 -3.19
CA ARG A 145 9.79 -3.35 -3.78
C ARG A 145 10.17 -2.02 -3.15
N LEU A 146 10.32 -1.99 -1.82
CA LEU A 146 10.75 -0.78 -1.12
C LEU A 146 12.19 -0.39 -1.46
N LYS A 147 13.09 -1.37 -1.66
CA LYS A 147 14.46 -1.11 -2.12
C LYS A 147 14.49 -0.56 -3.55
N GLU A 148 13.74 -1.18 -4.46
CA GLU A 148 13.58 -0.69 -5.85
C GLU A 148 13.07 0.75 -5.86
N ARG A 149 12.04 1.04 -5.06
CA ARG A 149 11.48 2.40 -4.99
C ARG A 149 12.45 3.42 -4.39
N ALA A 150 13.23 3.04 -3.39
CA ALA A 150 14.27 3.91 -2.84
C ALA A 150 15.34 4.24 -3.90
N ALA A 151 15.75 3.25 -4.70
CA ALA A 151 16.68 3.47 -5.81
C ALA A 151 16.11 4.40 -6.88
N ASP A 152 14.83 4.23 -7.25
CA ASP A 152 14.15 5.11 -8.20
C ASP A 152 14.09 6.56 -7.70
N LYS A 153 13.70 6.77 -6.42
CA LYS A 153 13.65 8.11 -5.80
C LYS A 153 15.03 8.78 -5.84
N HIS A 154 16.10 8.03 -5.57
CA HIS A 154 17.47 8.56 -5.66
C HIS A 154 17.88 8.92 -7.10
N ALA A 155 17.46 8.13 -8.09
CA ALA A 155 17.73 8.42 -9.50
C ALA A 155 16.94 9.64 -10.00
N GLU A 156 15.65 9.75 -9.65
CA GLU A 156 14.78 10.91 -9.95
C GLU A 156 15.38 12.21 -9.36
N GLN A 157 15.79 12.19 -8.09
CA GLN A 157 16.42 13.35 -7.44
C GLN A 157 17.78 13.73 -8.06
N ALA A 158 18.56 12.76 -8.52
CA ALA A 158 19.83 13.04 -9.20
C ALA A 158 19.62 13.69 -10.58
N VAL A 159 18.57 13.31 -11.29
CA VAL A 159 18.19 13.93 -12.58
C VAL A 159 17.64 15.35 -12.36
N GLU A 160 16.81 15.55 -11.34
CA GLU A 160 16.26 16.88 -10.99
C GLU A 160 17.38 17.85 -10.54
N SER A 161 18.31 17.37 -9.71
CA SER A 161 19.50 18.15 -9.28
C SER A 161 20.44 18.49 -10.45
N ALA A 162 20.57 17.60 -11.44
CA ALA A 162 21.35 17.88 -12.65
C ALA A 162 20.65 18.88 -13.59
N HIS A 163 19.31 18.94 -13.56
CA HIS A 163 18.54 19.88 -14.35
C HIS A 163 18.57 21.30 -13.76
N ASP A 164 18.71 21.43 -12.44
CA ASP A 164 18.91 22.71 -11.75
C ASP A 164 20.33 23.28 -11.94
N ASP A 165 21.36 22.43 -12.05
CA ASP A 165 22.75 22.85 -12.31
C ASP A 165 22.95 23.33 -13.78
N ALA A 166 22.18 22.77 -14.72
CA ALA A 166 22.15 23.24 -16.11
C ALA A 166 21.55 24.66 -16.26
N GLY A 167 20.67 25.08 -15.34
CA GLY A 167 20.06 26.41 -15.32
C GLY A 167 20.99 27.54 -14.86
N GLN A 168 22.02 27.25 -14.07
CA GLN A 168 22.99 28.26 -13.64
C GLN A 168 24.12 28.51 -14.65
N THR A 169 24.39 27.57 -15.56
CA THR A 169 25.49 27.70 -16.52
C THR A 169 25.16 28.59 -17.73
N GLN A 170 23.87 28.86 -18.01
CA GLN A 170 23.47 29.79 -19.07
C GLN A 170 23.44 31.27 -18.65
N SER A 171 23.35 31.59 -17.36
CA SER A 171 23.26 32.99 -16.89
C SER A 171 24.61 33.72 -16.75
N GLN A 172 25.75 33.04 -16.97
CA GLN A 172 27.07 33.66 -16.92
C GLN A 172 27.70 33.95 -18.29
N LYS A 173 27.10 33.53 -19.41
CA LYS A 173 27.64 33.81 -20.75
C LYS A 173 27.11 35.10 -21.41
N ASP A 174 26.00 35.66 -20.94
CA ASP A 174 25.40 36.87 -21.52
C ASP A 174 25.83 38.19 -20.85
N LYS A 175 26.74 38.17 -19.86
CA LYS A 175 27.28 39.39 -19.22
C LYS A 175 28.70 39.76 -19.64
N LEU A 176 29.26 39.11 -20.66
CA LEU A 176 30.61 39.39 -21.17
C LEU A 176 30.61 39.81 -22.64
N VAL A 177 29.60 40.55 -23.11
CA VAL A 177 29.60 41.15 -24.46
C VAL A 177 28.95 42.55 -24.45
N GLU A 178 29.25 43.40 -23.47
CA GLU A 178 28.89 44.83 -23.57
C GLU A 178 29.84 45.73 -22.75
N ALA A 179 31.15 45.57 -22.95
CA ALA A 179 32.14 46.47 -22.36
C ALA A 179 33.39 46.62 -23.23
N THR A 180 33.24 46.89 -24.53
CA THR A 180 34.36 47.41 -25.33
C THR A 180 33.88 48.14 -26.58
N GLN A 181 33.90 49.48 -26.54
CA GLN A 181 34.22 50.45 -27.62
C GLN A 181 33.71 51.84 -27.19
N ILE A 182 34.54 52.68 -26.56
CA ILE A 182 35.55 53.62 -27.12
C ILE A 182 34.96 54.98 -27.49
N GLU A 183 35.40 55.98 -26.70
CA GLU A 183 35.75 57.38 -26.98
C GLU A 183 34.82 58.29 -27.78
N SER A 184 34.52 59.47 -27.20
CA SER A 184 34.91 60.81 -27.70
C SER A 184 34.47 61.90 -26.70
N GLY A 185 35.39 62.76 -26.23
CA GLY A 185 35.15 63.89 -25.29
C GLY A 185 34.46 65.12 -25.94
N PRO A 186 34.59 66.37 -25.42
CA PRO A 186 35.51 66.84 -24.36
C PRO A 186 34.95 67.90 -23.34
N GLU A 187 35.83 68.30 -22.40
CA GLU A 187 35.94 69.59 -21.66
C GLU A 187 34.90 70.02 -20.59
N ARG A 188 35.34 70.13 -19.31
CA ARG A 188 35.69 71.43 -18.69
C ARG A 188 36.24 71.33 -17.26
N ASP A 189 37.15 72.26 -16.99
CA ASP A 189 38.02 72.50 -15.84
C ASP A 189 37.33 72.83 -14.50
N PHE A 190 38.05 72.60 -13.40
CA PHE A 190 38.32 73.48 -12.23
C PHE A 190 38.82 72.58 -11.07
N ASP A 191 39.82 72.86 -10.24
CA ASP A 191 40.97 73.77 -10.18
C ASP A 191 41.72 73.32 -8.88
N VAL A 192 43.05 73.21 -8.90
CA VAL A 192 43.87 72.89 -7.71
C VAL A 192 44.90 74.00 -7.55
N GLY A 193 44.53 75.00 -6.74
CA GLY A 193 45.44 76.01 -6.23
C GLY A 193 46.31 75.43 -5.11
N GLY A 194 47.63 75.60 -5.25
CA GLY A 194 48.61 75.30 -4.22
C GLY A 194 48.94 76.51 -3.34
N TYR A 195 49.28 76.16 -2.10
CA TYR A 195 49.88 76.93 -0.99
C TYR A 195 48.94 77.79 -0.13
#